data_AF-A0A3Q8V6Y2-F1
#
_entry.id   AF-A0A3Q8V6Y2-F1
#
_cell.length_a   1.000
_cell.length_b   1.000
_cell.length_c   1.000
_cell.angle_alpha   90.00
_cell.angle_beta   90.00
_cell.angle_gamma   90.00
#
_symmetry.space_group_name_H-M   'P 1'
#
loop_
_entity.id
_entity.type
_entity.pdbx_description
1 polymer ?
#
loop_
_entity_poly.entity_id
_entity_poly.type
_entity_poly.pdbx_seq_one_letter_code
_entity_poly.pdbx_strand_id
1 'polypeptide(L)' 'MVIDTARQRLGRVMDHQGARLQLRPPGGGREWDADPAYVRPAMEHEIVQTPARYAEPGRTP' A
#
# COMPACT_ATOMS: atom_id res chain seq x y z
N MET A 1 -5.40 0.88 8.12
CA MET A 1 -4.58 0.98 6.89
C MET A 1 -3.14 0.65 7.26
N VAL A 2 -2.36 0.13 6.33
CA VAL A 2 -0.95 -0.20 6.53
C VAL A 2 -0.08 0.43 5.45
N ILE A 3 1.17 0.71 5.77
CA ILE A 3 2.16 1.20 4.81
C ILE A 3 3.19 0.10 4.62
N ASP A 4 3.36 -0.32 3.37
CA ASP A 4 4.51 -1.09 2.92
C ASP A 4 5.68 -0.11 2.76
N THR A 5 6.62 -0.12 3.70
CA THR A 5 7.79 0.76 3.68
C THR A 5 8.82 0.36 2.64
N ALA A 6 8.83 -0.91 2.20
CA ALA A 6 9.71 -1.37 1.14
C ALA A 6 9.32 -0.78 -0.23
N ARG A 7 8.02 -0.55 -0.44
CA ARG A 7 7.46 0.05 -1.67
C ARG A 7 6.97 1.49 -1.46
N GLN A 8 7.08 2.01 -0.24
CA GLN A 8 6.50 3.28 0.22
C GLN A 8 5.04 3.45 -0.21
N ARG A 9 4.25 2.38 -0.08
CA ARG A 9 2.89 2.29 -0.62
C ARG A 9 1.88 2.02 0.48
N LEU A 10 0.81 2.82 0.50
CA LEU A 10 -0.30 2.61 1.42
C LEU A 10 -1.27 1.57 0.85
N GLY A 11 -1.62 0.60 1.69
CA GLY A 11 -2.53 -0.49 1.37
C GLY A 11 -3.43 -0.85 2.54
N ARG A 12 -4.45 -1.64 2.25
CA ARG A 12 -5.25 -2.34 3.26
C ARG A 12 -4.88 -3.81 3.22
N VAL A 13 -4.64 -4.40 4.40
CA VAL A 13 -4.45 -5.85 4.51
C VAL A 13 -5.76 -6.52 4.14
N MET A 14 -5.72 -7.37 3.13
CA MET A 14 -6.83 -8.19 2.68
C MET A 14 -6.75 -9.57 3.31
N ASP A 15 -5.57 -10.17 3.30
CA ASP A 15 -5.35 -11.53 3.77
C ASP A 15 -3.88 -11.78 4.15
N HIS A 16 -3.62 -12.92 4.81
CA HIS A 16 -2.29 -13.37 5.20
C HIS A 16 -1.97 -14.68 4.48
N GLN A 17 -1.16 -14.59 3.42
CA GLN A 17 -0.75 -15.75 2.63
C GLN A 17 0.61 -16.23 3.12
N GLY A 18 0.58 -17.14 4.10
CA GLY A 18 1.78 -17.70 4.74
C GLY A 18 2.59 -16.62 5.45
N ALA A 19 3.82 -16.40 4.99
CA ALA A 19 4.72 -15.38 5.54
C ALA A 19 4.52 -13.98 4.94
N ARG A 20 3.59 -13.80 3.99
CA ARG A 20 3.36 -12.51 3.32
C ARG A 20 1.95 -11.98 3.58
N LEU A 21 1.83 -10.66 3.66
CA LEU A 21 0.56 -9.95 3.75
C LEU A 21 0.07 -9.60 2.35
N GLN A 22 -1.17 -9.94 2.02
CA GLN A 22 -1.79 -9.47 0.78
C GLN A 22 -2.39 -8.08 1.00
N LEU A 23 -1.84 -7.09 0.32
CA LEU A 23 -2.27 -5.70 0.40
C LEU A 23 -3.03 -5.29 -0.86
N ARG A 24 -4.06 -4.46 -0.66
CA ARG A 24 -4.83 -3.84 -1.74
C ARG A 24 -4.76 -2.31 -1.63
N PRO A 25 -4.63 -1.57 -2.75
CA PRO A 25 -4.60 -0.11 -2.68
C PRO A 25 -6.01 0.45 -2.37
N PRO A 26 -6.12 1.56 -1.62
CA PRO A 26 -7.41 2.13 -1.22
C PRO A 26 -8.22 2.68 -2.39
N GLY A 27 -7.56 3.18 -3.44
CA GLY A 27 -8.22 3.70 -4.66
C GLY A 27 -8.68 2.63 -5.65
N GLY A 28 -8.55 1.34 -5.32
CA GLY A 28 -8.70 0.25 -6.29
C GLY A 28 -7.45 0.06 -7.14
N GLY A 29 -7.19 -1.18 -7.56
CA GLY A 29 -5.97 -1.54 -8.30
C GLY A 29 -5.48 -2.95 -7.98
N ARG A 30 -4.33 -3.31 -8.54
CA ARG A 30 -3.71 -4.63 -8.38
C ARG A 30 -3.30 -4.85 -6.91
N GLU A 31 -3.70 -6.00 -6.37
CA GLU A 31 -3.25 -6.49 -5.07
C GLU A 31 -1.79 -6.93 -5.14
N TRP A 32 -1.04 -6.73 -4.07
CA TRP A 32 0.37 -7.16 -4.00
C TRP A 32 0.67 -7.85 -2.68
N ASP A 33 1.62 -8.76 -2.71
CA ASP A 33 2.20 -9.34 -1.51
C ASP A 33 3.26 -8.40 -0.92
N ALA A 34 3.12 -8.11 0.37
CA ALA A 34 4.02 -7.31 1.15
C ALA A 34 4.58 -8.15 2.30
N ASP A 35 5.86 -7.96 2.59
CA ASP A 35 6.48 -8.66 3.70
C ASP A 35 6.08 -8.00 5.02
N PRO A 36 5.57 -8.74 6.02
CA PRO A 36 5.18 -8.18 7.31
C PRO A 36 6.34 -7.47 8.03
N ALA A 37 7.61 -7.81 7.76
CA ALA A 37 8.75 -7.10 8.32
C ALA A 37 8.87 -5.66 7.81
N TYR A 38 8.35 -5.39 6.61
CA TYR A 38 8.33 -4.06 5.99
C TYR A 38 6.93 -3.45 5.94
N VAL A 39 5.95 -4.04 6.62
CA VAL A 39 4.59 -3.51 6.71
C VAL A 39 4.34 -3.02 8.12
N ARG A 40 3.91 -1.76 8.22
CA ARG A 40 3.62 -1.12 9.50
C ARG A 40 2.21 -0.55 9.49
N PRO A 41 1.50 -0.55 10.64
CA PRO A 41 0.22 0.14 10.74
C PRO A 41 0.42 1.63 10.41
N ALA A 42 -0.38 2.13 9.48
CA ALA A 42 -0.36 3.55 9.14
C ALA A 42 -0.84 4.33 10.37
N MET A 43 -0.07 5.32 10.82
CA MET A 43 -0.49 6.17 11.93
C MET A 43 -1.64 7.07 11.47
N GLU A 44 -2.54 7.45 12.37
CA GLU A 44 -3.74 8.25 12.06
C GLU A 44 -3.42 9.55 11.30
N HIS A 45 -2.26 10.16 11.57
CA HIS A 45 -1.78 11.35 10.88
C HIS A 45 -1.37 11.10 9.41
N GLU A 46 -0.95 9.88 9.05
CA GLU A 46 -0.57 9.51 7.69
C GLU A 46 -1.78 9.09 6.84
N ILE A 47 -2.83 8.57 7.50
CA ILE A 47 -4.09 8.19 6.86
C ILE A 47 -4.80 9.42 6.27
N VAL A 48 -4.64 10.59 6.90
CA VAL A 48 -5.26 11.85 6.46
C VAL A 48 -4.54 12.48 5.25
N GLN A 49 -3.29 12.09 4.97
CA GLN A 49 -2.43 12.77 4.01
C GLN A 49 -2.17 11.99 2.70
N THR A 50 -2.83 10.85 2.48
CA THR A 50 -2.73 10.11 1.22
C THR A 50 -3.85 10.55 0.27
N PRO A 51 -3.60 11.47 -0.69
CA PRO A 51 -4.38 11.44 -1.91
C PRO A 51 -4.03 10.14 -2.63
N ALA A 52 -5.04 9.35 -2.94
CA ALA A 52 -4.95 8.24 -3.88
C ALA A 52 -4.66 8.76 -5.29
N ARG A 53 -3.45 9.29 -5.52
CA ARG A 53 -2.97 9.71 -6.84
C ARG A 53 -1.46 9.52 -6.91
N TYR A 54 -1.05 8.30 -7.26
CA TYR A 54 0.08 8.12 -8.18
C TYR A 54 -0.23 6.90 -9.04
N ALA A 55 -1.04 7.15 -10.07
CA ALA A 55 -1.00 6.42 -11.31
C ALA A 55 0.21 6.98 -12.11
N GLU A 56 1.16 6.09 -12.41
CA GLU A 56 2.03 6.07 -13.60
C GLU A 56 2.94 7.30 -13.89
N PRO A 57 4.28 7.18 -13.78
CA PRO A 57 5.16 8.09 -14.48
C PRO A 57 5.36 7.59 -15.92
N GLY A 58 4.65 8.17 -16.87
CA GLY A 58 5.07 8.13 -18.27
C GLY A 58 3.96 8.25 -19.30
N ARG A 59 3.67 9.48 -19.71
CA ARG A 59 3.83 9.95 -21.10
C ARG A 59 3.11 11.29 -21.30
N THR A 60 3.87 12.34 -21.62
CA THR A 60 3.48 13.45 -22.50
C THR A 60 4.71 14.35 -22.73
N PRO A 61 4.77 15.14 -23.81
CA PRO A 61 3.93 15.16 -25.01
C PRO A 61 4.45 14.30 -26.17
#